data_AF-A0A4S8LBV5-F1
#
_entry.id   AF-A0A4S8LBV5-F1
#
_cell.length_a   1.000
_cell.length_b   1.000
_cell.length_c   1.000
_cell.angle_alpha   90.00
_cell.angle_beta   90.00
_cell.angle_gamma   90.00
#
_symmetry.space_group_name_H-M   'P 1'
#
loop_
_entity.id
_entity.type
_entity.pdbx_description
1 polymer ?
#
loop_
_entity_poly.entity_id
_entity_poly.type
_entity_poly.pdbx_seq_one_letter_code
_entity_poly.pdbx_strand_id
1 'polypeptide(L)'
;EEPSPSGWSKYLWDCMGRSAMVVPADHPGQVLLVQMLQQLQCMPPHTAPELVYGDKMITKTLWVLTARNGYDGLEQWMWELDQGTSQVNFLPSEHTVAYLNFSAFLARLLAHGTAEVTRLSALIRPSPFGARGPSYMIKQFDSATALHQYEGYASAAAQWILYAGNALYEMCQKDVLIEIGKQRWTMNVWESWKTKFDAISKDARFTPQIQELARKTTGMMGKIETEDVKGNIVEQFGFISLK
;
A
#
# COMPACT_ATOMS: atom_id res chain seq x y z
N GLU A 1 -28.65 -12.55 -19.90
CA GLU A 1 -27.61 -12.32 -18.88
C GLU A 1 -28.25 -11.63 -17.70
N GLU A 2 -27.97 -12.08 -16.48
CA GLU A 2 -28.43 -11.43 -15.26
C GLU A 2 -27.56 -10.18 -15.01
N PRO A 3 -28.15 -9.05 -14.62
CA PRO A 3 -27.38 -7.83 -14.41
C PRO A 3 -26.49 -7.97 -13.17
N SER A 4 -25.17 -7.89 -13.37
CA SER A 4 -24.17 -7.94 -12.30
C SER A 4 -23.19 -6.76 -12.35
N PRO A 5 -23.62 -5.55 -11.94
CA PRO A 5 -22.75 -4.38 -11.82
C PRO A 5 -21.52 -4.61 -10.93
N SER A 6 -21.66 -5.39 -9.84
CA SER A 6 -20.54 -5.76 -8.98
C SER A 6 -19.53 -6.69 -9.67
N GLY A 7 -19.99 -7.58 -10.54
CA GLY A 7 -19.11 -8.44 -11.35
C GLY A 7 -18.21 -7.62 -12.27
N TRP A 8 -18.78 -6.62 -12.95
CA TRP A 8 -18.02 -5.69 -13.78
C TRP A 8 -17.06 -4.81 -12.99
N SER A 9 -17.47 -4.33 -11.82
CA SER A 9 -16.61 -3.56 -10.93
C SER A 9 -15.41 -4.40 -10.45
N LYS A 10 -15.65 -5.66 -10.06
CA LYS A 10 -14.58 -6.61 -9.71
C LYS A 10 -13.63 -6.87 -10.88
N TYR A 11 -14.14 -7.04 -12.10
CA TYR A 11 -13.31 -7.22 -13.29
C TYR A 11 -12.42 -5.99 -13.54
N LEU A 12 -12.99 -4.78 -13.41
CA LEU A 12 -12.23 -3.55 -13.53
C LEU A 12 -11.11 -3.47 -12.48
N TRP A 13 -11.41 -3.80 -11.22
CA TRP A 13 -10.39 -3.90 -10.17
C TRP A 13 -9.29 -4.88 -10.57
N ASP A 14 -9.64 -6.06 -11.10
CA ASP A 14 -8.69 -7.06 -11.61
C ASP A 14 -7.75 -6.54 -12.69
N CYS A 15 -8.28 -5.86 -13.69
CA CYS A 15 -7.45 -5.21 -14.70
C CYS A 15 -6.50 -4.17 -14.09
N MET A 16 -6.99 -3.38 -13.14
CA MET A 16 -6.21 -2.31 -12.51
C MET A 16 -5.07 -2.85 -11.65
N GLY A 17 -5.33 -3.77 -10.74
CA GLY A 17 -4.28 -4.30 -9.85
C GLY A 17 -3.25 -5.14 -10.60
N ARG A 18 -3.65 -5.94 -11.60
CA ARG A 18 -2.68 -6.67 -12.44
C ARG A 18 -1.81 -5.72 -13.25
N SER A 19 -2.41 -4.66 -13.80
CA SER A 19 -1.65 -3.61 -14.49
C SER A 19 -0.65 -2.95 -13.54
N ALA A 20 -1.07 -2.60 -12.32
CA ALA A 20 -0.21 -2.04 -11.29
C ALA A 20 0.95 -2.96 -10.86
N MET A 21 0.77 -4.29 -10.94
CA MET A 21 1.83 -5.28 -10.67
C MET A 21 2.87 -5.37 -11.80
N VAL A 22 2.48 -5.13 -13.05
CA VAL A 22 3.38 -5.24 -14.21
C VAL A 22 4.07 -3.92 -14.55
N VAL A 23 3.39 -2.79 -14.35
CA VAL A 23 3.96 -1.46 -14.60
C VAL A 23 5.08 -1.18 -13.59
N PRO A 24 6.31 -0.85 -14.02
CA PRO A 24 7.42 -0.59 -13.09
C PRO A 24 7.10 0.52 -12.08
N ALA A 25 7.61 0.38 -10.85
CA ALA A 25 7.33 1.28 -9.73
C ALA A 25 7.65 2.77 -9.99
N ASP A 26 8.62 3.06 -10.86
CA ASP A 26 9.07 4.39 -11.26
C ASP A 26 8.49 4.86 -12.60
N HIS A 27 7.71 4.00 -13.29
CA HIS A 27 7.13 4.32 -14.59
C HIS A 27 5.93 5.28 -14.45
N PRO A 28 5.77 6.28 -15.33
CA PRO A 28 4.64 7.23 -15.30
C PRO A 28 3.25 6.57 -15.34
N GLY A 29 3.16 5.37 -15.91
CA GLY A 29 1.94 4.56 -15.92
C GLY A 29 1.35 4.31 -14.53
N GLN A 30 2.18 4.26 -13.47
CA GLN A 30 1.69 4.15 -12.08
C GLN A 30 0.79 5.33 -11.71
N VAL A 31 1.14 6.55 -12.15
CA VAL A 31 0.36 7.76 -11.90
C VAL A 31 -0.92 7.76 -12.73
N LEU A 32 -0.86 7.31 -13.99
CA LEU A 32 -2.03 7.21 -14.86
C LEU A 32 -3.09 6.25 -14.30
N LEU A 33 -2.67 5.14 -13.69
CA LEU A 33 -3.60 4.21 -13.01
C LEU A 33 -4.32 4.89 -11.83
N VAL A 34 -3.60 5.70 -11.04
CA VAL A 34 -4.22 6.48 -9.94
C VAL A 34 -5.20 7.51 -10.49
N GLN A 35 -4.82 8.24 -11.54
CA GLN A 35 -5.67 9.24 -12.18
C GLN A 35 -6.93 8.63 -12.77
N MET A 36 -6.85 7.43 -13.35
CA MET A 36 -8.03 6.71 -13.84
C MET A 36 -9.05 6.46 -12.73
N LEU A 37 -8.61 6.04 -11.53
CA LEU A 37 -9.50 5.86 -10.38
C LEU A 37 -10.10 7.19 -9.89
N GLN A 38 -9.33 8.26 -9.91
CA GLN A 38 -9.82 9.59 -9.58
C GLN A 38 -10.88 10.07 -10.59
N GLN A 39 -10.69 9.81 -11.89
CA GLN A 39 -11.70 10.13 -12.89
C GLN A 39 -12.98 9.32 -12.69
N LEU A 40 -12.88 8.04 -12.31
CA LEU A 40 -14.06 7.23 -11.94
C LEU A 40 -14.80 7.82 -10.73
N GLN A 41 -14.08 8.30 -9.71
CA GLN A 41 -14.67 9.00 -8.55
C GLN A 41 -15.40 10.30 -8.93
N CYS A 42 -14.97 10.97 -10.00
CA CYS A 42 -15.60 12.19 -10.50
C CYS A 42 -16.79 11.92 -11.43
N MET A 43 -17.04 10.67 -11.84
CA MET A 43 -18.18 10.37 -12.70
C MET A 43 -19.50 10.61 -11.96
N PRO A 44 -20.55 11.06 -12.66
CA PRO A 44 -21.89 11.15 -12.07
C PRO A 44 -22.32 9.80 -11.49
N PRO A 45 -23.09 9.78 -10.40
CA PRO A 45 -23.71 8.55 -9.92
C PRO A 45 -24.69 7.98 -10.94
N HIS A 46 -24.55 6.69 -11.23
CA HIS A 46 -25.39 5.88 -12.09
C HIS A 46 -25.96 4.71 -11.28
N THR A 47 -27.25 4.47 -11.41
CA THR A 47 -27.89 3.32 -10.76
C THR A 47 -28.10 2.18 -11.74
N ALA A 48 -27.78 0.97 -11.33
CA ALA A 48 -28.03 -0.24 -12.11
C ALA A 48 -28.72 -1.30 -11.23
N PRO A 49 -29.63 -2.10 -11.80
CA PRO A 49 -30.20 -3.25 -11.11
C PRO A 49 -29.10 -4.30 -10.86
N GLU A 50 -29.12 -4.94 -9.71
CA GLU A 50 -28.20 -6.02 -9.35
C GLU A 50 -28.98 -7.18 -8.75
N LEU A 51 -28.76 -8.38 -9.27
CA LEU A 51 -29.25 -9.61 -8.67
C LEU A 51 -28.29 -10.04 -7.57
N VAL A 52 -28.77 -10.12 -6.33
CA VAL A 52 -28.01 -10.65 -5.19
C VAL A 52 -28.59 -11.98 -4.72
N TYR A 53 -27.85 -12.67 -3.84
CA TYR A 53 -28.21 -13.99 -3.31
C TYR A 53 -29.67 -14.04 -2.82
N GLY A 54 -30.38 -15.11 -3.21
CA GLY A 54 -31.81 -15.29 -2.94
C GLY A 54 -32.74 -14.63 -3.96
N ASP A 55 -32.27 -14.50 -5.21
CA ASP A 55 -33.00 -13.93 -6.36
C ASP A 55 -33.57 -12.53 -6.12
N LYS A 56 -32.93 -11.78 -5.22
CA LYS A 56 -33.37 -10.45 -4.83
C LYS A 56 -32.74 -9.41 -5.73
N MET A 57 -33.58 -8.60 -6.37
CA MET A 57 -33.11 -7.43 -7.11
C MET A 57 -32.91 -6.24 -6.17
N ILE A 58 -31.70 -5.69 -6.17
CA ILE A 58 -31.39 -4.42 -5.50
C ILE A 58 -30.96 -3.37 -6.53
N THR A 59 -30.96 -2.11 -6.13
CA THR A 59 -30.37 -1.03 -6.94
C THR A 59 -28.97 -0.73 -6.40
N LYS A 60 -27.94 -0.89 -7.24
CA LYS A 60 -26.56 -0.52 -6.93
C LYS A 60 -26.24 0.83 -7.57
N THR A 61 -25.53 1.69 -6.85
CA THR A 61 -25.03 2.97 -7.36
C THR A 61 -23.54 2.86 -7.69
N LEU A 62 -23.19 3.07 -8.96
CA LEU A 62 -21.84 3.24 -9.47
C LEU A 62 -21.59 4.75 -9.71
N TRP A 63 -20.41 5.32 -9.74
CA TRP A 63 -19.13 4.86 -9.22
C TRP A 63 -18.89 5.56 -7.88
N VAL A 64 -19.59 5.13 -6.83
CA VAL A 64 -19.40 5.73 -5.50
C VAL A 64 -18.22 5.04 -4.85
N LEU A 65 -17.01 5.59 -4.96
CA LEU A 65 -15.81 5.01 -4.33
C LEU A 65 -15.42 5.87 -3.12
N THR A 66 -15.96 5.52 -1.96
CA THR A 66 -15.76 6.26 -0.71
C THR A 66 -15.24 5.34 0.39
N ALA A 67 -14.59 5.90 1.40
CA ALA A 67 -14.20 5.15 2.60
C ALA A 67 -15.42 4.45 3.25
N ARG A 68 -16.60 5.10 3.25
CA ARG A 68 -17.82 4.58 3.90
C ARG A 68 -18.35 3.31 3.28
N ASN A 69 -18.16 3.11 1.97
CA ASN A 69 -18.60 1.90 1.28
C ASN A 69 -17.44 0.99 0.91
N GLY A 70 -16.28 1.12 1.58
CA GLY A 70 -15.09 0.31 1.32
C GLY A 70 -14.62 0.40 -0.13
N TYR A 71 -14.80 1.57 -0.76
CA TYR A 71 -14.47 1.82 -2.16
C TYR A 71 -15.08 0.79 -3.12
N ASP A 72 -16.32 0.37 -2.86
CA ASP A 72 -17.05 -0.64 -3.64
C ASP A 72 -16.26 -1.95 -3.83
N GLY A 73 -15.62 -2.41 -2.76
CA GLY A 73 -14.86 -3.66 -2.73
C GLY A 73 -13.42 -3.55 -3.25
N LEU A 74 -12.96 -2.37 -3.67
CA LEU A 74 -11.59 -2.15 -4.13
C LEU A 74 -10.55 -2.56 -3.06
N GLU A 75 -10.73 -2.14 -1.80
CA GLU A 75 -9.80 -2.48 -0.72
C GLU A 75 -9.75 -4.00 -0.45
N GLN A 76 -10.93 -4.62 -0.34
CA GLN A 76 -11.05 -6.07 -0.14
C GLN A 76 -10.39 -6.84 -1.28
N TRP A 77 -10.61 -6.37 -2.51
CA TRP A 77 -10.03 -6.99 -3.69
C TRP A 77 -8.51 -6.80 -3.76
N MET A 78 -8.01 -5.61 -3.43
CA MET A 78 -6.56 -5.37 -3.34
C MET A 78 -5.92 -6.26 -2.27
N TRP A 79 -6.62 -6.50 -1.16
CA TRP A 79 -6.20 -7.47 -0.15
C TRP A 79 -6.18 -8.90 -0.70
N GLU A 80 -7.20 -9.31 -1.46
CA GLU A 80 -7.23 -10.64 -2.10
C GLU A 80 -6.08 -10.84 -3.08
N LEU A 81 -5.76 -9.81 -3.87
CA LEU A 81 -4.59 -9.84 -4.75
C LEU A 81 -3.27 -9.90 -3.98
N ASP A 82 -3.12 -9.06 -2.96
CA ASP A 82 -1.93 -8.98 -2.13
C ASP A 82 -1.67 -10.31 -1.41
N GLN A 83 -2.70 -10.90 -0.79
CA GLN A 83 -2.59 -12.19 -0.13
C GLN A 83 -2.43 -13.34 -1.11
N GLY A 84 -3.13 -13.32 -2.25
CA GLY A 84 -2.97 -14.32 -3.31
C GLY A 84 -1.55 -14.34 -3.89
N THR A 85 -0.86 -13.20 -3.89
CA THR A 85 0.55 -13.10 -4.30
C THR A 85 1.53 -13.36 -3.15
N SER A 86 1.15 -13.08 -1.89
CA SER A 86 2.03 -13.15 -0.71
C SER A 86 1.97 -14.46 0.09
N GLN A 87 0.99 -15.35 -0.14
CA GLN A 87 0.80 -16.58 0.66
C GLN A 87 1.82 -17.70 0.39
N VAL A 88 2.77 -17.51 -0.52
CA VAL A 88 3.86 -18.47 -0.68
C VAL A 88 4.97 -18.06 0.29
N ASN A 89 5.28 -18.92 1.27
CA ASN A 89 6.36 -18.76 2.27
C ASN A 89 7.76 -18.49 1.66
N PHE A 90 7.87 -18.45 0.33
CA PHE A 90 9.00 -18.05 -0.47
C PHE A 90 8.45 -17.34 -1.72
N LEU A 91 8.70 -16.04 -1.89
CA LEU A 91 8.38 -15.35 -3.15
C LEU A 91 9.47 -15.67 -4.18
N PRO A 92 9.13 -16.23 -5.35
CA PRO A 92 10.02 -16.21 -6.51
C PRO A 92 10.37 -14.76 -6.88
N SER A 93 11.50 -14.55 -7.56
CA SER A 93 11.97 -13.21 -7.97
C SER A 93 10.92 -12.39 -8.73
N GLU A 94 10.12 -13.04 -9.57
CA GLU A 94 9.02 -12.40 -10.32
C GLU A 94 7.92 -11.86 -9.41
N HIS A 95 7.60 -12.58 -8.32
CA HIS A 95 6.62 -12.12 -7.34
C HIS A 95 7.13 -10.94 -6.51
N THR A 96 8.45 -10.86 -6.30
CA THR A 96 9.08 -9.71 -5.63
C THR A 96 8.93 -8.42 -6.46
N VAL A 97 9.09 -8.51 -7.79
CA VAL A 97 8.91 -7.35 -8.69
C VAL A 97 7.44 -6.92 -8.74
N ALA A 98 6.52 -7.88 -8.87
CA ALA A 98 5.09 -7.58 -8.86
C ALA A 98 4.65 -6.91 -7.55
N TYR A 99 5.13 -7.42 -6.41
CA TYR A 99 4.86 -6.85 -5.09
C TYR A 99 5.45 -5.45 -4.91
N LEU A 100 6.66 -5.21 -5.41
CA LEU A 100 7.29 -3.88 -5.43
C LEU A 100 6.44 -2.87 -6.21
N ASN A 101 6.06 -3.23 -7.44
CA ASN A 101 5.26 -2.38 -8.32
C ASN A 101 3.89 -2.09 -7.71
N PHE A 102 3.24 -3.11 -7.17
CA PHE A 102 1.95 -2.98 -6.51
C PHE A 102 2.04 -2.09 -5.25
N SER A 103 3.09 -2.25 -4.44
CA SER A 103 3.32 -1.36 -3.29
C SER A 103 3.49 0.10 -3.69
N ALA A 104 4.15 0.36 -4.83
CA ALA A 104 4.30 1.71 -5.37
C ALA A 104 2.96 2.30 -5.84
N PHE A 105 2.07 1.48 -6.39
CA PHE A 105 0.70 1.89 -6.74
C PHE A 105 -0.11 2.24 -5.48
N LEU A 106 -0.15 1.32 -4.50
CA LEU A 106 -0.90 1.50 -3.25
C LEU A 106 -0.44 2.75 -2.49
N ALA A 107 0.88 2.97 -2.41
CA ALA A 107 1.44 4.18 -1.80
C ALA A 107 0.91 5.45 -2.47
N ARG A 108 0.81 5.48 -3.81
CA ARG A 108 0.28 6.63 -4.53
C ARG A 108 -1.22 6.81 -4.34
N LEU A 109 -2.01 5.74 -4.19
CA LEU A 109 -3.42 5.85 -3.86
C LEU A 109 -3.63 6.57 -2.53
N LEU A 110 -2.83 6.21 -1.51
CA LEU A 110 -2.87 6.89 -0.22
C LEU A 110 -2.44 8.36 -0.38
N ALA A 111 -1.30 8.60 -1.03
CA ALA A 111 -0.72 9.93 -1.16
C ALA A 111 -1.64 10.94 -1.86
N HIS A 112 -2.48 10.47 -2.79
CA HIS A 112 -3.45 11.29 -3.51
C HIS A 112 -4.85 11.26 -2.88
N GLY A 113 -5.00 10.57 -1.74
CA GLY A 113 -6.27 10.48 -1.04
C GLY A 113 -7.36 9.71 -1.81
N THR A 114 -6.96 8.85 -2.75
CA THR A 114 -7.85 8.08 -3.62
C THR A 114 -8.47 6.89 -2.90
N ALA A 115 -7.68 6.16 -2.11
CA ALA A 115 -8.13 4.99 -1.37
C ALA A 115 -7.31 4.80 -0.07
N GLU A 116 -7.98 4.29 0.97
CA GLU A 116 -7.35 3.95 2.24
C GLU A 116 -6.77 2.53 2.14
N VAL A 117 -5.49 2.45 1.80
CA VAL A 117 -4.82 1.17 1.54
C VAL A 117 -3.69 0.89 2.51
N THR A 118 -3.65 1.59 3.65
CA THR A 118 -2.53 1.50 4.61
C THR A 118 -2.40 0.11 5.22
N ARG A 119 -3.51 -0.64 5.31
CA ARG A 119 -3.53 -2.04 5.78
C ARG A 119 -2.72 -3.00 4.91
N LEU A 120 -2.48 -2.63 3.66
CA LEU A 120 -1.67 -3.38 2.70
C LEU A 120 -0.22 -2.89 2.66
N SER A 121 0.15 -1.95 3.53
CA SER A 121 1.48 -1.39 3.51
C SER A 121 2.54 -2.40 3.94
N ALA A 122 3.61 -2.47 3.15
CA ALA A 122 4.79 -3.25 3.48
C ALA A 122 5.50 -2.75 4.76
N LEU A 123 5.14 -1.56 5.25
CA LEU A 123 5.67 -0.97 6.49
C LEU A 123 5.05 -1.54 7.78
N ILE A 124 3.91 -2.24 7.69
CA ILE A 124 3.20 -2.76 8.85
C ILE A 124 3.08 -4.29 8.81
N ARG A 125 2.53 -4.89 9.87
CA ARG A 125 2.27 -6.34 9.89
C ARG A 125 1.14 -6.68 8.91
N PRO A 126 1.21 -7.82 8.19
CA PRO A 126 2.13 -8.95 8.41
C PRO A 126 3.43 -8.93 7.59
N SER A 127 3.71 -7.88 6.79
CA SER A 127 4.94 -7.81 5.98
C SER A 127 6.19 -8.11 6.82
N PRO A 128 7.14 -8.92 6.32
CA PRO A 128 8.40 -9.18 7.01
C PRO A 128 9.15 -7.91 7.41
N PHE A 129 9.10 -6.86 6.58
CA PHE A 129 9.70 -5.57 6.90
C PHE A 129 8.97 -4.88 8.07
N GLY A 130 7.64 -4.91 8.11
CA GLY A 130 6.86 -4.30 9.20
C GLY A 130 6.89 -5.10 10.50
N ALA A 131 6.84 -6.43 10.40
CA ALA A 131 6.76 -7.34 11.55
C ALA A 131 8.09 -7.51 12.28
N ARG A 132 9.20 -7.59 11.54
CA ARG A 132 10.51 -8.03 12.04
C ARG A 132 11.59 -7.03 11.60
N GLY A 133 12.71 -7.01 12.31
CA GLY A 133 13.90 -6.26 11.89
C GLY A 133 14.83 -7.14 11.04
N PRO A 134 15.77 -6.54 10.30
CA PRO A 134 16.72 -7.29 9.48
C PRO A 134 17.51 -8.31 10.32
N SER A 135 17.89 -7.94 11.56
CA SER A 135 18.62 -8.81 12.48
C SER A 135 17.90 -10.10 12.87
N TYR A 136 16.56 -10.10 12.89
CA TYR A 136 15.78 -11.30 13.20
C TYR A 136 15.77 -12.26 12.01
N MET A 137 15.58 -11.75 10.78
CA MET A 137 15.60 -12.57 9.57
C MET A 137 17.00 -13.15 9.30
N ILE A 138 18.03 -12.35 9.52
CA ILE A 138 19.42 -12.78 9.31
C ILE A 138 19.81 -13.89 10.29
N LYS A 139 19.40 -13.78 11.57
CA LYS A 139 19.61 -14.85 12.56
C LYS A 139 18.84 -16.13 12.25
N GLN A 140 17.67 -16.02 11.62
CA GLN A 140 16.79 -17.17 11.40
C GLN A 140 17.17 -17.97 10.16
N PHE A 141 17.72 -17.32 9.12
CA PHE A 141 17.81 -17.97 7.81
C PHE A 141 19.21 -18.13 7.22
N ASP A 142 20.26 -17.53 7.81
CA ASP A 142 21.71 -17.67 7.52
C ASP A 142 22.13 -17.97 6.06
N SER A 143 21.30 -17.61 5.08
CA SER A 143 21.42 -18.00 3.68
C SER A 143 21.16 -16.78 2.81
N ALA A 144 21.98 -16.64 1.76
CA ALA A 144 21.89 -15.54 0.81
C ALA A 144 20.48 -15.39 0.20
N THR A 145 19.75 -16.50 0.05
CA THR A 145 18.38 -16.53 -0.47
C THR A 145 17.39 -15.76 0.40
N ALA A 146 17.45 -15.94 1.72
CA ALA A 146 16.53 -15.26 2.63
C ALA A 146 16.83 -13.77 2.76
N LEU A 147 18.09 -13.39 2.62
CA LEU A 147 18.49 -11.99 2.60
C LEU A 147 17.94 -11.29 1.36
N HIS A 148 18.13 -11.89 0.18
CA HIS A 148 17.62 -11.34 -1.08
C HIS A 148 16.09 -11.21 -1.09
N GLN A 149 15.36 -12.15 -0.47
CA GLN A 149 13.92 -12.03 -0.29
C GLN A 149 13.54 -10.85 0.62
N TYR A 150 14.29 -10.63 1.70
CA TYR A 150 14.09 -9.46 2.56
C TYR A 150 14.32 -8.13 1.81
N GLU A 151 15.24 -8.09 0.85
CA GLU A 151 15.44 -6.92 -0.02
C GLU A 151 14.19 -6.56 -0.80
N GLY A 152 13.42 -7.57 -1.24
CA GLY A 152 12.13 -7.38 -1.89
C GLY A 152 11.13 -6.62 -1.02
N TYR A 153 10.94 -7.10 0.23
CA TYR A 153 10.06 -6.45 1.19
C TYR A 153 10.56 -5.05 1.60
N ALA A 154 11.88 -4.89 1.76
CA ALA A 154 12.47 -3.58 2.03
C ALA A 154 12.28 -2.61 0.86
N SER A 155 12.38 -3.09 -0.38
CA SER A 155 12.15 -2.29 -1.59
C SER A 155 10.70 -1.84 -1.69
N ALA A 156 9.76 -2.74 -1.42
CA ALA A 156 8.33 -2.44 -1.36
C ALA A 156 8.01 -1.43 -0.26
N ALA A 157 8.56 -1.61 0.94
CA ALA A 157 8.44 -0.66 2.05
C ALA A 157 9.01 0.72 1.71
N ALA A 158 10.13 0.79 0.98
CA ALA A 158 10.71 2.04 0.53
C ALA A 158 9.75 2.82 -0.38
N GLN A 159 8.96 2.15 -1.23
CA GLN A 159 8.00 2.85 -2.11
C GLN A 159 6.95 3.63 -1.31
N TRP A 160 6.50 3.09 -0.17
CA TRP A 160 5.56 3.77 0.71
C TRP A 160 6.13 5.08 1.25
N ILE A 161 7.39 5.09 1.68
CA ILE A 161 8.04 6.32 2.13
C ILE A 161 8.26 7.29 0.97
N LEU A 162 8.73 6.79 -0.18
CA LEU A 162 9.07 7.65 -1.33
C LEU A 162 7.86 8.33 -1.96
N TYR A 163 6.69 7.69 -1.96
CA TYR A 163 5.49 8.25 -2.59
C TYR A 163 4.43 8.74 -1.62
N ALA A 164 4.35 8.16 -0.42
CA ALA A 164 3.34 8.49 0.59
C ALA A 164 3.93 9.00 1.90
N GLY A 165 5.24 9.28 1.95
CA GLY A 165 5.93 9.63 3.19
C GLY A 165 5.30 10.81 3.94
N ASN A 166 4.87 11.86 3.22
CA ASN A 166 4.17 13.00 3.83
C ASN A 166 2.87 12.59 4.53
N ALA A 167 2.04 11.79 3.85
CA ALA A 167 0.79 11.26 4.39
C ALA A 167 1.04 10.38 5.63
N LEU A 168 2.01 9.47 5.53
CA LEU A 168 2.36 8.55 6.62
C LEU A 168 2.95 9.29 7.82
N TYR A 169 3.76 10.31 7.58
CA TYR A 169 4.33 11.13 8.64
C TYR A 169 3.26 11.97 9.33
N GLU A 170 2.32 12.59 8.58
CA GLU A 170 1.14 13.26 9.14
C GLU A 170 0.36 12.32 10.08
N MET A 171 0.06 11.09 9.62
CA MET A 171 -0.63 10.09 10.41
C MET A 171 0.12 9.72 11.70
N CYS A 172 1.45 9.58 11.63
CA CYS A 172 2.31 9.30 12.76
C CYS A 172 2.44 10.47 13.74
N GLN A 173 2.46 11.71 13.25
CA GLN A 173 2.49 12.91 14.10
C GLN A 173 1.19 13.06 14.89
N LYS A 174 0.05 12.81 14.24
CA LYS A 174 -1.31 12.91 14.80
C LYS A 174 -1.75 11.67 15.60
N ASP A 175 -0.86 10.72 15.83
CA ASP A 175 -1.11 9.46 16.56
C ASP A 175 -2.40 8.75 16.08
N VAL A 176 -2.53 8.58 14.76
CA VAL A 176 -3.73 8.00 14.15
C VAL A 176 -3.96 6.56 14.58
N LEU A 177 -5.20 6.27 14.97
CA LEU A 177 -5.70 4.92 15.17
C LEU A 177 -6.64 4.52 14.03
N ILE A 178 -6.28 3.43 13.34
CA ILE A 178 -7.20 2.77 12.41
C ILE A 178 -7.91 1.66 13.20
N GLU A 179 -9.23 1.82 13.39
CA GLU A 179 -10.05 0.88 14.17
C GLU A 179 -9.95 -0.54 13.62
N ILE A 180 -10.04 -0.67 12.30
CA ILE A 180 -9.95 -1.96 11.62
C ILE A 180 -8.49 -2.43 11.60
N GLY A 181 -8.22 -3.53 12.30
CA GLY A 181 -6.87 -4.08 12.48
C GLY A 181 -6.08 -3.49 13.65
N LYS A 182 -6.65 -2.49 14.36
CA LYS A 182 -6.03 -1.84 15.53
C LYS A 182 -4.62 -1.32 15.27
N GLN A 183 -4.35 -0.89 14.03
CA GLN A 183 -3.05 -0.36 13.65
C GLN A 183 -2.93 1.07 14.19
N ARG A 184 -1.85 1.34 14.93
CA ARG A 184 -1.50 2.68 15.40
C ARG A 184 -0.35 3.22 14.58
N TRP A 185 -0.51 4.44 14.09
CA TRP A 185 0.51 5.21 13.41
C TRP A 185 1.03 6.22 14.42
N THR A 186 2.30 6.09 14.80
CA THR A 186 2.90 6.93 15.84
C THR A 186 4.32 7.28 15.42
N MET A 187 4.86 8.35 16.00
CA MET A 187 6.27 8.70 15.79
C MET A 187 7.25 7.56 16.13
N ASN A 188 6.93 6.72 17.12
CA ASN A 188 7.75 5.54 17.43
C ASN A 188 7.82 4.54 16.27
N VAL A 189 6.70 4.38 15.55
CA VAL A 189 6.63 3.50 14.38
C VAL A 189 7.42 4.10 13.22
N TRP A 190 7.30 5.41 12.99
CA TRP A 190 8.09 6.14 12.00
C TRP A 190 9.60 5.97 12.22
N GLU A 191 10.07 6.24 13.44
CA GLU A 191 11.48 6.09 13.82
C GLU A 191 11.96 4.63 13.70
N SER A 192 11.09 3.66 13.96
CA SER A 192 11.41 2.25 13.77
C SER A 192 11.70 1.92 12.30
N TRP A 193 10.90 2.43 11.36
CA TRP A 193 11.16 2.24 9.92
C TRP A 193 12.46 2.91 9.50
N LYS A 194 12.69 4.14 9.94
CA LYS A 194 13.92 4.90 9.66
C LYS A 194 15.16 4.15 10.12
N THR A 195 15.11 3.61 11.35
CA THR A 195 16.19 2.78 11.91
C THR A 195 16.45 1.52 11.07
N LYS A 196 15.39 0.87 10.56
CA LYS A 196 15.56 -0.30 9.67
C LYS A 196 16.21 0.06 8.35
N PHE A 197 15.79 1.14 7.70
CA PHE A 197 16.43 1.59 6.45
C PHE A 197 17.88 2.02 6.67
N ASP A 198 18.16 2.75 7.76
CA ASP A 198 19.53 3.13 8.11
C ASP A 198 20.43 1.89 8.31
N ALA A 199 19.94 0.87 9.02
CA ALA A 199 20.66 -0.39 9.20
C ALA A 199 20.93 -1.12 7.87
N ILE A 200 19.93 -1.19 6.98
CA ILE A 200 20.09 -1.81 5.65
C ILE A 200 21.14 -1.06 4.83
N SER A 201 21.15 0.27 4.87
CA SER A 201 22.08 1.09 4.08
C SER A 201 23.56 0.91 4.44
N LYS A 202 23.86 0.37 5.63
CA LYS A 202 25.22 0.21 6.17
C LYS A 202 25.69 -1.24 6.20
N ASP A 203 24.80 -2.21 5.99
CA ASP A 203 25.09 -3.63 6.14
C ASP A 203 25.55 -4.23 4.81
N ALA A 204 26.84 -4.57 4.73
CA ALA A 204 27.51 -5.07 3.53
C ALA A 204 26.99 -6.41 3.00
N ARG A 205 26.13 -7.11 3.76
CA ARG A 205 25.50 -8.35 3.28
C ARG A 205 24.43 -8.06 2.22
N PHE A 206 23.83 -6.88 2.25
CA PHE A 206 22.84 -6.44 1.27
C PHE A 206 23.48 -6.01 -0.05
N THR A 207 22.71 -6.11 -1.12
CA THR A 207 23.12 -5.65 -2.45
C THR A 207 23.32 -4.13 -2.49
N PRO A 208 24.24 -3.61 -3.32
CA PRO A 208 24.44 -2.17 -3.46
C PRO A 208 23.17 -1.40 -3.83
N GLN A 209 22.29 -2.02 -4.61
CA GLN A 209 21.02 -1.43 -5.05
C GLN A 209 20.08 -1.16 -3.87
N ILE A 210 19.88 -2.13 -2.97
CA ILE A 210 18.99 -1.94 -1.82
C ILE A 210 19.62 -1.01 -0.77
N GLN A 211 20.95 -1.03 -0.61
CA GLN A 211 21.65 -0.10 0.25
C GLN A 211 21.42 1.35 -0.21
N GLU A 212 21.52 1.58 -1.51
CA GLU A 212 21.27 2.88 -2.13
C GLU A 212 19.81 3.32 -1.96
N LEU A 213 18.87 2.42 -2.22
CA LEU A 213 17.44 2.69 -2.04
C LEU A 213 17.13 3.03 -0.58
N ALA A 214 17.71 2.30 0.38
CA ALA A 214 17.53 2.55 1.81
C ALA A 214 18.13 3.89 2.24
N ARG A 215 19.30 4.27 1.69
CA ARG A 215 19.92 5.59 1.89
C ARG A 215 19.03 6.71 1.35
N LYS A 216 18.53 6.57 0.13
CA LYS A 216 17.58 7.51 -0.49
C LYS A 216 16.31 7.65 0.35
N THR A 217 15.79 6.52 0.85
CA THR A 217 14.57 6.46 1.68
C THR A 217 14.78 7.20 3.00
N THR A 218 15.87 6.92 3.72
CA THR A 218 16.22 7.60 4.97
C THR A 218 16.41 9.10 4.76
N GLY A 219 17.06 9.49 3.65
CA GLY A 219 17.19 10.89 3.25
C GLY A 219 15.84 11.57 2.98
N MET A 220 14.89 10.87 2.36
CA MET A 220 13.53 11.37 2.15
C MET A 220 12.79 11.54 3.49
N MET A 221 12.88 10.57 4.40
CA MET A 221 12.28 10.69 5.74
C MET A 221 12.80 11.92 6.48
N GLY A 222 14.11 12.16 6.45
CA GLY A 222 14.71 13.34 7.05
C GLY A 222 14.23 14.66 6.44
N LYS A 223 14.00 14.71 5.12
CA LYS A 223 13.40 15.89 4.47
C LYS A 223 11.97 16.13 4.96
N ILE A 224 11.14 15.08 4.96
CA ILE A 224 9.74 15.14 5.41
C ILE A 224 9.65 15.65 6.85
N GLU A 225 10.54 15.20 7.74
CA GLU A 225 10.59 15.65 9.14
C GLU A 225 10.93 17.15 9.30
N THR A 226 11.67 17.72 8.35
CA THR A 226 12.05 19.14 8.38
C THR A 226 11.05 20.06 7.69
N GLU A 227 10.18 19.50 6.85
CA GLU A 227 9.13 20.23 6.15
C GLU A 227 7.91 20.37 7.06
N ASP A 228 7.29 21.55 7.07
CA ASP A 228 6.01 21.73 7.75
C ASP A 228 4.93 20.93 7.00
N VAL A 229 4.37 19.92 7.65
CA VAL A 229 3.51 18.92 7.01
C VAL A 229 2.16 19.55 6.70
N LYS A 230 1.95 19.93 5.45
CA LYS A 230 0.69 20.50 4.95
C LYS A 230 -0.25 19.44 4.37
N GLY A 231 -0.35 18.30 5.05
CA GLY A 231 -1.24 17.20 4.66
C GLY A 231 -2.62 17.34 5.30
N ASN A 232 -3.64 16.82 4.63
CA ASN A 232 -5.01 16.68 5.14
C ASN A 232 -5.51 15.22 5.07
N ILE A 233 -4.60 14.25 4.99
CA ILE A 233 -4.95 12.84 4.75
C ILE A 233 -5.78 12.29 5.91
N VAL A 234 -5.49 12.72 7.13
CA VAL A 234 -6.25 12.32 8.33
C VAL A 234 -7.71 12.76 8.23
N GLU A 235 -7.96 13.99 7.79
CA GLU A 235 -9.32 14.51 7.61
C GLU A 235 -10.01 13.87 6.41
N GLN A 236 -9.29 13.72 5.30
CA GLN A 236 -9.82 13.19 4.05
C GLN A 236 -10.35 11.76 4.20
N PHE A 237 -9.63 10.89 4.93
CA PHE A 237 -10.10 9.54 5.20
C PHE A 237 -10.91 9.42 6.49
N GLY A 238 -11.10 10.51 7.24
CA GLY A 238 -11.86 10.51 8.49
C GLY A 238 -11.21 9.66 9.59
N PHE A 239 -9.88 9.63 9.63
CA PHE A 239 -9.14 8.89 10.64
C PHE A 239 -9.30 9.50 12.04
N ILE A 240 -9.29 8.63 13.06
CA ILE A 240 -9.32 9.06 14.46
C ILE A 240 -7.91 9.47 14.87
N SER A 241 -7.72 10.77 15.11
CA SER A 241 -6.52 11.31 15.75
C SER A 241 -6.67 11.22 17.27
N LEU A 242 -5.58 10.84 17.95
CA LEU A 242 -5.53 10.74 19.42
C LEU A 242 -4.83 11.94 20.08
N LYS A 243 -4.51 12.98 19.29
CA LYS A 243 -3.90 14.23 19.74
C LYS A 243 -4.82 15.42 19.49
#